data_AF-A0A938LW17-F1
#
_entry.id   AF-A0A938LW17-F1
#
_cell.length_a   1.000
_cell.length_b   1.000
_cell.length_c   1.000
_cell.angle_alpha   90.00
_cell.angle_beta   90.00
_cell.angle_gamma   90.00
#
_symmetry.space_group_name_H-M   'P 1'
#
loop_
_entity.id
_entity.type
_entity.pdbx_description
1 polymer ?
#
loop_
_entity_poly.entity_id
_entity_poly.type
_entity_poly.pdbx_seq_one_letter_code
_entity_poly.pdbx_strand_id
1 'polypeptide(L)'
;MSPTLTRRQFVKAVGSAAFATALAPRGRCLGRPGGKPNLIFILADDLGYGDLGCYGQSRISTPHLDRMAAEGMRFTQHYAGGTVCAPSRCALMTGRHT
;
A
#
# COMPACT_ATOMS: atom_id res chain seq x y z
N MET A 1 20.01 -40.51 -22.78
CA MET A 1 19.51 -40.84 -21.42
C MET A 1 19.19 -39.53 -20.71
N SER A 2 17.96 -39.04 -20.89
CA SER A 2 17.53 -37.75 -20.32
C SER A 2 17.02 -37.98 -18.89
N PRO A 3 17.47 -37.21 -17.89
CA PRO A 3 17.00 -37.37 -16.52
C PRO A 3 15.55 -36.87 -16.42
N THR A 4 14.61 -37.78 -16.17
CA THR A 4 13.21 -37.43 -15.92
C THR A 4 13.07 -36.80 -14.53
N LEU A 5 13.09 -35.46 -14.49
CA LEU A 5 12.86 -34.68 -13.27
C LEU A 5 11.47 -35.02 -12.69
N THR A 6 11.47 -35.62 -11.49
CA THR A 6 10.23 -36.06 -10.85
C THR A 6 9.51 -34.86 -10.23
N ARG A 7 8.18 -34.81 -10.34
CA ARG A 7 7.30 -33.73 -9.81
C ARG A 7 7.60 -33.34 -8.36
N ARG A 8 8.06 -34.30 -7.54
CA ARG A 8 8.48 -34.09 -6.13
C ARG A 8 9.79 -33.29 -5.99
N GLN A 9 10.73 -33.45 -6.91
CA GLN A 9 11.98 -32.67 -6.91
C GLN A 9 11.74 -31.23 -7.33
N PHE A 10 10.79 -30.99 -8.25
CA PHE A 10 10.36 -29.64 -8.63
C PHE A 10 9.71 -28.89 -7.46
N VAL A 11 8.77 -29.51 -6.74
CA VAL A 11 8.11 -28.89 -5.58
C VAL A 11 9.11 -28.57 -4.46
N LYS A 12 10.10 -29.44 -4.21
CA LYS A 12 11.16 -29.17 -3.23
C LYS A 12 12.08 -28.02 -3.65
N ALA A 13 12.43 -27.92 -4.94
CA ALA A 13 13.31 -26.88 -5.46
C ALA A 13 12.64 -25.49 -5.48
N VAL A 14 11.35 -25.43 -5.80
CA VAL A 14 10.57 -24.17 -5.76
C VAL A 14 10.31 -23.72 -4.32
N GLY A 15 10.04 -24.68 -3.42
CA GLY A 15 9.77 -24.39 -2.01
C GLY A 15 10.96 -23.79 -1.25
N SER A 16 12.20 -24.20 -1.55
CA SER A 16 13.40 -23.66 -0.90
C SER A 16 13.86 -22.32 -1.48
N ALA A 17 13.60 -22.05 -2.76
CA ALA A 17 13.97 -20.77 -3.38
C ALA A 17 13.09 -19.60 -2.90
N ALA A 18 11.81 -19.85 -2.57
CA ALA A 18 10.89 -18.80 -2.15
C ALA A 18 11.16 -18.26 -0.73
N PHE A 19 11.81 -19.05 0.13
CA PHE A 19 12.08 -18.65 1.52
C PHE A 19 13.31 -17.74 1.65
N ALA A 20 14.29 -17.87 0.74
CA ALA A 20 15.55 -17.13 0.82
C ALA A 20 15.43 -15.63 0.48
N THR A 21 14.39 -15.22 -0.27
CA THR A 21 14.15 -13.81 -0.61
C THR A 21 13.30 -13.05 0.41
N ALA A 22 12.78 -13.71 1.45
CA ALA A 22 11.97 -13.08 2.49
C ALA A 22 12.78 -12.27 3.52
N LEU A 23 14.12 -12.35 3.48
CA LEU A 23 15.03 -11.66 4.40
C LEU A 23 15.83 -10.54 3.73
N ALA A 24 15.32 -9.94 2.66
CA ALA A 24 15.88 -8.68 2.17
C ALA A 24 15.51 -7.57 3.18
N PRO A 25 16.48 -6.80 3.70
CA PRO A 25 16.19 -5.72 4.64
C PRO A 25 15.34 -4.67 3.93
N ARG A 26 14.05 -4.61 4.27
CA ARG A 26 13.15 -3.55 3.83
C ARG A 26 13.71 -2.23 4.35
N GLY A 27 13.83 -1.26 3.44
CA GLY A 27 14.53 0.00 3.64
C GLY A 27 14.27 0.62 5.01
N ARG A 28 15.36 0.91 5.73
CA ARG A 28 15.29 1.74 6.92
C ARG A 28 14.77 3.12 6.50
N CYS A 29 13.66 3.54 7.09
CA CYS A 29 13.27 4.95 7.08
C CYS A 29 14.43 5.74 7.68
N LEU A 30 15.07 6.59 6.86
CA LEU A 30 16.11 7.52 7.27
C LEU A 30 15.47 8.68 8.07
N GLY A 31 14.94 8.37 9.25
CA GLY A 31 14.58 9.37 10.23
C GLY A 31 15.86 9.90 10.88
N ARG A 32 15.99 11.23 10.99
CA ARG A 32 17.08 11.86 11.72
C ARG A 32 17.13 11.30 13.15
N PRO A 33 18.27 10.77 13.64
CA PRO A 33 18.37 10.27 15.00
C PRO A 33 17.96 11.37 15.98
N GLY A 34 16.88 11.17 16.73
CA GLY A 34 16.39 12.10 17.75
C GLY A 34 15.41 13.20 17.30
N GLY A 35 15.03 13.27 16.01
CA GLY A 35 14.00 14.21 15.53
C GLY A 35 12.62 13.57 15.41
N LYS A 36 11.55 14.25 15.85
CA LYS A 36 10.18 13.84 15.51
C LYS A 36 9.97 14.00 14.00
N PRO A 37 9.32 13.04 13.31
CA PRO A 37 9.01 13.19 11.89
C PRO A 37 8.01 14.33 11.68
N ASN A 38 8.07 14.97 10.52
CA ASN A 38 7.03 15.88 10.08
C ASN A 38 5.84 15.04 9.57
N LEU A 39 4.63 15.39 10.00
CA LEU A 39 3.39 14.76 9.54
C LEU A 39 2.70 15.72 8.56
N ILE A 40 2.55 15.30 7.31
CA ILE A 40 1.77 16.03 6.30
C ILE A 40 0.55 15.17 5.99
N PHE A 41 -0.64 15.71 6.26
CA PHE A 41 -1.91 15.06 5.96
C PHE A 41 -2.59 15.78 4.80
N ILE A 42 -2.79 15.06 3.69
CA ILE A 42 -3.43 15.58 2.47
C ILE A 42 -4.80 14.90 2.35
N LEU A 43 -5.86 15.70 2.34
CA LEU A 43 -7.23 15.24 2.13
C LEU A 43 -7.77 15.85 0.83
N ALA A 44 -8.28 15.02 -0.06
CA ALA A 44 -9.03 15.44 -1.24
C ALA A 44 -10.53 15.21 -0.97
N ASP A 45 -11.35 16.26 -1.13
CA ASP A 45 -12.80 16.16 -1.03
C ASP A 45 -13.37 15.50 -2.31
N ASP A 46 -14.46 14.75 -2.17
CA ASP A 46 -15.15 14.03 -3.26
C ASP A 46 -14.29 13.08 -4.13
N LEU A 47 -13.15 12.61 -3.61
CA LEU A 47 -12.31 11.62 -4.31
C LEU A 47 -12.80 10.19 -4.04
N GLY A 48 -13.32 9.53 -5.06
CA GLY A 48 -13.79 8.15 -5.02
C GLY A 48 -12.66 7.12 -5.09
N TYR A 49 -12.95 5.90 -4.62
CA TYR A 49 -12.00 4.78 -4.64
C TYR A 49 -11.50 4.45 -6.06
N GLY A 50 -12.37 4.57 -7.06
CA GLY A 50 -12.06 4.26 -8.46
C GLY A 50 -11.44 5.40 -9.26
N ASP A 51 -11.08 6.52 -8.64
CA ASP A 51 -10.64 7.71 -9.38
C ASP A 51 -9.13 7.76 -9.63
N LEU A 52 -8.35 6.92 -8.93
CA LEU A 52 -6.89 6.88 -9.06
C LEU A 52 -6.40 5.68 -9.88
N GLY A 53 -5.32 5.87 -10.62
CA GLY A 53 -4.66 4.83 -11.41
C GLY A 53 -4.26 3.62 -10.57
N CYS A 54 -3.70 3.85 -9.38
CA CYS A 54 -3.32 2.81 -8.42
C CYS A 54 -4.48 1.95 -7.86
N TYR A 55 -5.74 2.32 -8.12
CA TYR A 55 -6.92 1.51 -7.82
C TYR A 55 -7.56 0.87 -9.07
N GLY A 56 -6.94 1.00 -10.25
CA GLY A 56 -7.30 0.28 -11.47
C GLY A 56 -8.00 1.11 -12.55
N GLN A 57 -8.09 2.42 -12.37
CA GLN A 57 -8.68 3.32 -13.35
C GLN A 57 -7.67 3.70 -14.45
N SER A 58 -8.12 3.97 -15.68
CA SER A 58 -7.25 4.22 -16.85
C SER A 58 -7.51 5.52 -17.62
N ARG A 59 -8.54 6.30 -17.25
CA ARG A 59 -8.95 7.53 -17.95
C ARG A 59 -8.16 8.78 -17.59
N ILE A 60 -7.74 8.90 -16.33
CA ILE A 60 -7.05 10.08 -15.76
C ILE A 60 -5.68 9.60 -15.27
N SER A 61 -4.64 10.30 -15.71
CA SER A 61 -3.28 9.99 -15.29
C SER A 61 -3.00 10.61 -13.92
N THR A 62 -2.63 9.78 -12.94
CA THR A 62 -2.33 10.20 -11.56
C THR A 62 -0.89 9.84 -11.13
N PRO A 63 0.15 10.20 -11.92
CA PRO A 63 1.49 9.63 -11.80
C PRO A 63 2.16 9.91 -10.45
N HIS A 64 1.86 11.04 -9.81
CA HIS A 64 2.42 11.37 -8.50
C HIS A 64 1.79 10.54 -7.38
N LEU A 65 0.47 10.31 -7.43
CA LEU A 65 -0.24 9.49 -6.45
C LEU A 65 0.12 8.00 -6.62
N ASP A 66 0.24 7.54 -7.87
CA ASP A 66 0.60 6.16 -8.19
C ASP A 66 2.02 5.83 -7.72
N ARG A 67 2.96 6.77 -7.90
CA ARG A 67 4.32 6.65 -7.35
C ARG A 67 4.33 6.62 -5.82
N MET A 68 3.57 7.49 -5.15
CA MET A 68 3.45 7.46 -3.68
C MET A 68 2.88 6.13 -3.18
N ALA A 69 1.90 5.56 -3.89
CA ALA A 69 1.35 4.25 -3.56
C ALA A 69 2.34 3.10 -3.77
N ALA A 70 3.24 3.21 -4.76
CA ALA A 70 4.28 2.22 -5.05
C ALA A 70 5.48 2.30 -4.09
N GLU A 71 5.87 3.51 -3.67
CA GLU A 71 6.97 3.74 -2.73
C GLU A 71 6.55 3.53 -1.27
N GLY A 72 5.25 3.66 -0.98
CA GLY A 72 4.69 3.63 0.36
C GLY A 72 3.75 2.46 0.61
N MET A 73 2.71 2.74 1.41
CA MET A 73 1.64 1.82 1.74
C MET A 73 0.34 2.31 1.11
N ARG A 74 -0.41 1.39 0.50
CA ARG A 74 -1.74 1.65 -0.06
C ARG A 74 -2.78 0.83 0.69
N PHE A 75 -3.84 1.47 1.16
CA PHE A 75 -4.96 0.82 1.84
C PHE A 75 -6.11 0.61 0.87
N THR A 76 -6.58 -0.63 0.72
CA THR A 76 -7.74 -0.95 -0.13
C THR A 76 -9.08 -0.93 0.62
N GLN A 77 -9.04 -0.79 1.96
CA GLN A 77 -10.19 -0.84 2.85
C GLN A 77 -10.13 0.32 3.85
N HIS A 78 -10.16 1.55 3.33
CA HIS A 78 -10.21 2.78 4.13
C HIS A 78 -11.58 3.44 3.95
N TYR A 79 -12.39 3.43 5.01
CA TYR A 79 -13.74 3.98 5.00
C TYR A 79 -13.76 5.36 5.65
N ALA A 80 -14.49 6.30 5.04
CA ALA A 80 -14.77 7.60 5.64
C ALA A 80 -15.69 7.45 6.87
N GLY A 81 -15.55 8.35 7.84
CA GLY A 81 -16.40 8.37 9.04
C GLY A 81 -17.85 8.79 8.79
N GLY A 82 -18.20 9.16 7.56
CA GLY A 82 -19.54 9.50 7.11
C GLY A 82 -19.57 9.74 5.60
N THR A 83 -20.75 9.74 5.00
CA THR A 83 -20.95 9.94 3.55
C THR A 83 -21.05 11.40 3.13
N VAL A 84 -20.98 12.34 4.09
CA VAL A 84 -21.04 13.77 3.83
C VAL A 84 -19.85 14.49 4.47
N CYS A 85 -19.45 15.60 3.86
CA CYS A 85 -18.16 16.25 4.09
C CYS A 85 -17.94 16.69 5.55
N ALA A 86 -18.96 17.30 6.18
CA ALA A 86 -18.89 17.75 7.57
C ALA A 86 -18.70 16.61 8.59
N PRO A 87 -19.57 15.58 8.67
CA PRO A 87 -19.39 14.48 9.63
C PRO A 87 -18.14 13.64 9.35
N SER A 88 -17.76 13.45 8.08
CA SER A 88 -16.50 12.77 7.73
C SER A 88 -15.28 13.49 8.32
N ARG A 89 -15.21 14.82 8.16
CA ARG A 89 -14.12 15.63 8.75
C ARG A 89 -14.20 15.69 10.27
N CYS A 90 -15.40 15.76 10.85
CA CYS A 90 -15.56 15.72 12.31
C CYS A 90 -15.03 14.40 12.89
N ALA A 91 -15.35 13.26 12.26
CA ALA A 91 -14.85 11.96 12.70
C ALA A 91 -13.32 11.88 12.60
N LEU A 92 -12.74 12.39 11.53
CA LEU A 92 -11.27 12.47 11.35
C LEU A 92 -10.59 13.33 12.43
N MET A 93 -11.12 14.53 12.71
CA MET A 93 -10.48 15.50 13.61
C MET A 93 -10.65 15.14 15.09
N THR A 94 -11.78 14.51 15.45
CA THR A 94 -12.10 14.18 16.84
C THR A 94 -11.78 12.72 17.20
N GLY A 95 -11.59 11.85 16.21
CA GLY A 95 -11.42 10.42 16.42
C GLY A 95 -12.69 9.73 16.97
N ARG A 96 -13.86 10.33 16.80
CA ARG A 96 -15.14 9.82 17.31
C ARG A 96 -16.11 9.52 16.17
N HIS A 97 -16.89 8.46 16.29
CA HIS A 97 -17.99 8.18 15.39
C HIS A 97 -19.23 9.03 15.74
N THR A 98 -20.12 9.19 14.76
CA THR A 98 -21.46 9.76 14.93
C THR A 98 -22.45 8.73 15.41
#